data_AF-A0A933CAL3-F1
#
_entry.id   AF-A0A933CAL3-F1
#
_cell.length_a   1.000
_cell.length_b   1.000
_cell.length_c   1.000
_cell.angle_alpha   90.00
_cell.angle_beta   90.00
_cell.angle_gamma   90.00
#
_symmetry.space_group_name_H-M   'P 1'
#
loop_
_entity.id
_entity.type
_entity.pdbx_description
1 polymer ?
#
loop_
_entity_poly.entity_id
_entity_poly.type
_entity_poly.pdbx_seq_one_letter_code
_entity_poly.pdbx_strand_id
1 'polypeptide(L)'
;MTATLDILGEDVYEQSAAESIRNEWIHVLDEIKGHQLESNISVKLSQLGFRIDPEYSFGILRSIVTAARERGNFVRVDMEDSTMTSATLAQYRRLRAEGFDNVGVVIQAYLHRSDPDVRDLVKLGANVRLCKGIYRESPEIAYQDRDEIRRSFGLLMRVLMEHGCYVGIATHDEYLVDKSYELIQKTGTEKSRYEFQMLLGVREQLRASIVGAGHRLRVYVPYGDQWYAYSVRRLKENPQIAGYVVKALLTGNNS
;
A
#
# COMPACT_ATOMS: atom_id res chain seq x y z
N MET A 1 -8.86 10.11 11.72
CA MET A 1 -8.52 9.34 10.49
C MET A 1 -7.35 10.04 9.82
N THR A 2 -6.46 9.30 9.17
CA THR A 2 -5.30 9.85 8.43
C THR A 2 -5.43 9.53 6.94
N ALA A 3 -4.53 10.04 6.09
CA ALA A 3 -4.53 9.76 4.66
C ALA A 3 -3.20 9.17 4.15
N THR A 4 -3.26 8.46 3.02
CA THR A 4 -2.10 8.17 2.16
C THR A 4 -2.45 8.67 0.76
N LEU A 5 -1.61 9.53 0.19
CA LEU A 5 -1.80 10.10 -1.14
C LEU A 5 -1.10 9.23 -2.18
N ASP A 6 -1.76 8.99 -3.31
CA ASP A 6 -1.23 8.23 -4.45
C ASP A 6 -1.47 9.01 -5.74
N ILE A 7 -0.40 9.30 -6.48
CA ILE A 7 -0.50 9.89 -7.82
C ILE A 7 -0.84 8.76 -8.78
N LEU A 8 -2.05 8.82 -9.35
CA LEU A 8 -2.44 7.89 -10.39
C LEU A 8 -1.74 8.22 -11.71
N GLY A 9 -1.14 7.20 -12.30
CA GLY A 9 -0.41 7.29 -13.56
C GLY A 9 0.02 5.92 -14.04
N GLU A 10 0.40 5.84 -15.31
CA GLU A 10 0.91 4.64 -15.95
C GLU A 10 2.42 4.44 -15.74
N ASP A 11 2.94 3.29 -16.17
CA ASP A 11 4.37 3.04 -16.31
C ASP A 11 5.03 4.18 -17.10
N VAL A 12 6.19 4.66 -16.62
CA VAL A 12 6.96 5.67 -17.35
C VAL A 12 8.13 5.02 -18.09
N TYR A 13 8.31 5.45 -19.34
CA TYR A 13 9.35 4.94 -20.26
C TYR A 13 10.37 6.01 -20.66
N GLU A 14 10.26 7.22 -20.10
CA GLU A 14 11.20 8.32 -20.29
C GLU A 14 11.70 8.85 -18.95
N GLN A 15 12.99 9.20 -18.88
CA GLN A 15 13.61 9.71 -17.65
C GLN A 15 12.97 11.02 -17.19
N SER A 16 12.64 11.92 -18.13
CA SER A 16 11.96 13.19 -17.88
C SER A 16 10.60 13.01 -17.18
N ALA A 17 9.85 11.97 -17.54
CA ALA A 17 8.57 11.63 -16.90
C ALA A 17 8.78 11.15 -15.45
N ALA A 18 9.78 10.30 -15.21
CA ALA A 18 10.14 9.87 -13.85
C ALA A 18 10.62 11.04 -12.97
N GLU A 19 11.39 11.99 -13.53
CA GLU A 19 11.81 13.21 -12.83
C GLU A 19 10.64 14.13 -12.51
N SER A 20 9.67 14.25 -13.42
CA SER A 20 8.46 15.03 -13.20
C SER A 20 7.64 14.44 -12.05
N ILE A 21 7.48 13.12 -12.00
CA ILE A 21 6.80 12.42 -10.90
C ILE A 21 7.56 12.60 -9.58
N ARG A 22 8.90 12.52 -9.59
CA ARG A 22 9.71 12.83 -8.40
C ARG A 22 9.45 14.24 -7.90
N ASN A 23 9.48 15.23 -8.79
CA ASN A 23 9.30 16.62 -8.42
C ASN A 23 7.89 16.88 -7.88
N GLU A 24 6.88 16.24 -8.46
CA GLU A 24 5.50 16.27 -7.96
C GLU A 24 5.41 15.67 -6.55
N TRP A 25 6.07 14.53 -6.31
CA TRP A 25 6.11 13.95 -4.96
C TRP A 25 6.79 14.87 -3.93
N ILE A 26 7.86 15.56 -4.32
CA ILE A 26 8.52 16.54 -3.44
C ILE A 26 7.57 17.70 -3.14
N HIS A 27 6.88 18.23 -4.16
CA HIS A 27 5.89 19.29 -3.98
C HIS A 27 4.77 18.85 -3.02
N VAL A 28 4.24 17.65 -3.19
CA VAL A 28 3.19 17.10 -2.32
C VAL A 28 3.68 16.93 -0.89
N LEU A 29 4.93 16.52 -0.70
CA LEU A 29 5.52 16.45 0.64
C LEU A 29 5.67 17.85 1.27
N ASP A 30 5.99 18.88 0.48
CA ASP A 30 6.00 20.28 0.93
C ASP A 30 4.60 20.74 1.35
N GLU A 31 3.58 20.45 0.54
CA GLU A 31 2.18 20.78 0.86
C GLU A 31 1.70 20.08 2.13
N ILE A 32 1.99 18.77 2.28
CA ILE A 32 1.67 18.03 3.50
C ILE A 32 2.31 18.71 4.72
N LYS A 33 3.57 19.12 4.61
CA LYS A 33 4.29 19.76 5.72
C LYS A 33 3.75 21.16 6.01
N GLY A 34 3.54 21.98 4.98
CA GLY A 34 3.08 23.36 5.08
C GLY A 34 1.67 23.46 5.65
N HIS A 35 0.79 22.52 5.29
CA HIS A 35 -0.58 22.45 5.79
C HIS A 35 -0.75 21.55 7.02
N GLN A 36 0.34 20.98 7.55
CA GLN A 36 0.34 20.08 8.72
C GLN A 36 -0.65 18.91 8.57
N LEU A 37 -0.73 18.33 7.37
CA LEU A 37 -1.67 17.25 7.07
C LEU A 37 -1.18 15.93 7.67
N GLU A 38 -2.07 15.23 8.37
CA GLU A 38 -1.82 13.87 8.89
C GLU A 38 -1.86 12.82 7.77
N SER A 39 -0.85 12.85 6.90
CA SER A 39 -0.80 12.06 5.68
C SER A 39 0.61 11.63 5.30
N ASN A 40 0.68 10.57 4.51
CA ASN A 40 1.92 10.06 3.90
C ASN A 40 1.70 9.80 2.41
N ILE A 41 2.75 9.35 1.71
CA ILE A 41 2.67 9.09 0.26
C ILE A 41 2.87 7.61 -0.06
N SER A 42 2.25 7.16 -1.15
CA SER A 42 2.39 5.83 -1.75
C SER A 42 2.96 5.99 -3.16
N VAL A 43 4.05 5.29 -3.46
CA VAL A 43 4.76 5.37 -4.75
C VAL A 43 4.88 4.00 -5.40
N LYS A 44 4.93 3.95 -6.74
CA LYS A 44 5.09 2.73 -7.54
C LYS A 44 6.38 2.79 -8.34
N LEU A 45 7.15 1.70 -8.41
CA LEU A 45 8.46 1.72 -9.07
C LEU A 45 8.35 1.92 -10.58
N SER A 46 7.30 1.38 -11.20
CA SER A 46 6.99 1.61 -12.62
C SER A 46 6.90 3.09 -13.00
N GLN A 47 6.38 3.93 -12.10
CA GLN A 47 6.30 5.38 -12.26
C GLN A 47 7.62 6.10 -11.98
N LEU A 48 8.58 5.42 -11.35
CA LEU A 48 9.90 5.96 -11.03
C LEU A 48 10.95 5.49 -12.03
N GLY A 49 10.56 5.07 -13.24
CA GLY A 49 11.48 4.69 -14.30
C GLY A 49 12.08 3.29 -14.16
N PHE A 50 11.48 2.40 -13.36
CA PHE A 50 12.01 1.05 -13.16
C PHE A 50 12.13 0.23 -14.46
N ARG A 51 11.17 0.41 -15.38
CA ARG A 51 11.18 -0.26 -16.69
C ARG A 51 12.27 0.28 -17.63
N ILE A 52 12.85 1.44 -17.32
CA ILE A 52 13.94 2.06 -18.07
C ILE A 52 15.28 1.53 -17.55
N ASP A 53 15.55 1.76 -16.26
CA ASP A 53 16.75 1.33 -15.57
C ASP A 53 16.46 1.18 -14.07
N PRO A 54 16.58 -0.04 -13.50
CA PRO A 54 16.39 -0.29 -12.08
C PRO A 54 17.29 0.53 -11.14
N GLU A 55 18.52 0.86 -11.53
CA GLU A 55 19.44 1.66 -10.70
C GLU A 55 19.05 3.14 -10.72
N TYR A 56 18.71 3.66 -11.91
CA TYR A 56 18.14 4.99 -12.05
C TYR A 56 16.87 5.15 -11.19
N SER A 57 15.96 4.18 -11.28
CA SER A 57 14.74 4.15 -10.49
C SER A 57 14.99 4.15 -8.98
N PHE A 58 16.01 3.39 -8.54
CA PHE A 58 16.43 3.42 -7.15
C PHE A 58 16.93 4.81 -6.72
N GLY A 59 17.70 5.51 -7.57
CA GLY A 59 18.13 6.88 -7.32
C GLY A 59 16.96 7.84 -7.14
N ILE A 60 15.95 7.74 -8.01
CA ILE A 60 14.71 8.52 -7.90
C ILE A 60 13.95 8.18 -6.62
N LEU A 61 13.70 6.91 -6.32
CA LEU A 61 13.04 6.48 -5.09
C LEU A 61 13.76 6.99 -3.84
N ARG A 62 15.08 6.81 -3.77
CA ARG A 62 15.91 7.26 -2.65
C ARG A 62 15.81 8.77 -2.45
N SER A 63 15.76 9.56 -3.52
CA SER A 63 15.59 11.01 -3.42
C SER A 63 14.25 11.40 -2.79
N ILE A 64 13.15 10.71 -3.15
CA ILE A 64 11.82 10.92 -2.57
C ILE A 64 11.81 10.53 -1.09
N VAL A 65 12.38 9.37 -0.74
CA VAL A 65 12.46 8.90 0.65
C VAL A 65 13.29 9.84 1.52
N THR A 66 14.37 10.41 0.96
CA THR A 66 15.20 11.42 1.61
C THR A 66 14.40 12.70 1.86
N ALA A 67 13.72 13.22 0.84
CA ALA A 67 12.87 14.41 0.95
C ALA A 67 11.74 14.22 1.97
N ALA A 68 11.14 13.03 2.02
CA ALA A 68 10.12 12.69 3.02
C ALA A 68 10.71 12.70 4.44
N ARG A 69 11.91 12.14 4.64
CA ARG A 69 12.59 12.11 5.95
C ARG A 69 12.85 13.51 6.48
N GLU A 70 13.34 14.41 5.63
CA GLU A 70 13.62 15.81 5.97
C GLU A 70 12.36 16.56 6.43
N ARG A 71 11.18 16.14 5.94
CA ARG A 71 9.88 16.73 6.29
C ARG A 71 9.18 16.00 7.45
N GLY A 72 9.78 14.93 7.98
CA GLY A 72 9.19 14.08 9.01
C GLY A 72 8.03 13.23 8.49
N ASN A 73 8.06 12.86 7.21
CA ASN A 73 7.02 12.10 6.53
C ASN A 73 7.51 10.68 6.15
N PHE A 74 6.58 9.83 5.74
CA PHE A 74 6.76 8.42 5.43
C PHE A 74 6.44 8.12 3.96
N VAL A 75 7.15 7.15 3.38
CA VAL A 75 6.90 6.66 2.02
C VAL A 75 6.52 5.18 2.05
N ARG A 76 5.38 4.84 1.45
CA ARG A 76 5.04 3.45 1.13
C ARG A 76 5.46 3.15 -0.31
N VAL A 77 6.27 2.11 -0.50
CA VAL A 77 6.49 1.52 -1.82
C VAL A 77 5.38 0.50 -2.07
N ASP A 78 4.47 0.82 -2.97
CA ASP A 78 3.36 -0.06 -3.35
C ASP A 78 3.87 -1.28 -4.11
N MET A 79 3.18 -2.40 -3.91
CA MET A 79 3.49 -3.65 -4.61
C MET A 79 2.64 -3.74 -5.87
N GLU A 80 3.34 -3.89 -7.00
CA GLU A 80 2.74 -4.03 -8.32
C GLU A 80 2.47 -5.51 -8.63
N ASP A 81 2.43 -5.91 -9.90
CA ASP A 81 2.27 -7.32 -10.27
C ASP A 81 3.50 -8.17 -9.87
N SER A 82 3.35 -9.48 -10.00
CA SER A 82 4.36 -10.47 -9.57
C SER A 82 5.72 -10.31 -10.24
N THR A 83 5.79 -9.70 -11.44
CA THR A 83 7.05 -9.44 -12.15
C THR A 83 7.91 -8.38 -11.45
N MET A 84 7.28 -7.53 -10.64
CA MET A 84 7.93 -6.43 -9.92
C MET A 84 8.30 -6.81 -8.48
N THR A 85 7.71 -7.87 -7.91
CA THR A 85 7.82 -8.18 -6.47
C THR A 85 9.26 -8.30 -5.97
N SER A 86 10.08 -9.09 -6.66
CA SER A 86 11.47 -9.29 -6.23
C SER A 86 12.27 -7.99 -6.27
N ALA A 87 12.07 -7.17 -7.29
CA ALA A 87 12.79 -5.91 -7.46
C ALA A 87 12.35 -4.87 -6.42
N THR A 88 11.06 -4.75 -6.16
CA THR A 88 10.51 -3.87 -5.12
C THR A 88 11.07 -4.22 -3.75
N LEU A 89 11.08 -5.50 -3.38
CA LEU A 89 11.65 -5.94 -2.11
C LEU A 89 13.17 -5.71 -2.05
N ALA A 90 13.89 -5.87 -3.16
CA ALA A 90 15.33 -5.60 -3.21
C ALA A 90 15.64 -4.10 -2.98
N GLN A 91 14.94 -3.19 -3.66
CA GLN A 91 15.12 -1.75 -3.46
C GLN A 91 14.73 -1.32 -2.04
N TYR A 92 13.64 -1.85 -1.49
CA TYR A 92 13.27 -1.61 -0.09
C TYR A 92 14.38 -2.05 0.88
N ARG A 93 14.91 -3.27 0.72
CA ARG A 93 16.01 -3.77 1.57
C ARG A 93 17.26 -2.88 1.46
N ARG A 94 17.58 -2.39 0.26
CA ARG A 94 18.70 -1.45 0.06
C ARG A 94 18.48 -0.13 0.79
N LEU A 95 17.28 0.46 0.73
CA LEU A 95 16.95 1.66 1.53
C LEU A 95 17.09 1.41 3.03
N ARG A 96 16.61 0.26 3.54
CA ARG A 96 16.79 -0.10 4.96
C ARG A 96 18.26 -0.23 5.33
N ALA A 97 19.07 -0.85 4.46
CA ALA A 97 20.53 -0.96 4.66
C ALA A 97 21.24 0.40 4.65
N GLU A 98 20.73 1.38 3.91
CA GLU A 98 21.20 2.78 3.91
C GLU A 98 20.71 3.59 5.13
N GLY A 99 19.97 2.98 6.06
CA GLY A 99 19.52 3.60 7.31
C GLY A 99 18.21 4.39 7.20
N PHE A 100 17.41 4.17 6.16
CA PHE A 100 16.08 4.76 6.07
C PHE A 100 15.05 3.92 6.84
N ASP A 101 14.42 4.51 7.85
CA ASP A 101 13.30 3.89 8.60
C ASP A 101 11.94 4.53 8.30
N ASN A 102 11.93 5.64 7.55
CA ASN A 102 10.71 6.34 7.10
C ASN A 102 10.14 5.75 5.80
N VAL A 103 10.40 4.48 5.53
CA VAL A 103 9.94 3.75 4.36
C VAL A 103 9.34 2.40 4.74
N GLY A 104 8.30 1.99 4.02
CA GLY A 104 7.72 0.65 4.14
C GLY A 104 7.33 0.08 2.79
N VAL A 105 6.96 -1.20 2.79
CA VAL A 105 6.62 -1.96 1.58
C VAL A 105 5.23 -2.59 1.68
N VAL A 106 4.68 -3.04 0.56
CA VAL A 106 3.41 -3.78 0.50
C VAL A 106 3.66 -5.27 0.29
N ILE A 107 2.86 -6.12 0.92
CA ILE A 107 2.79 -7.57 0.65
C ILE A 107 1.37 -7.94 0.24
N GLN A 108 1.26 -8.82 -0.76
CA GLN A 108 0.00 -9.32 -1.30
C GLN A 108 -0.23 -10.76 -0.82
N ALA A 109 -1.26 -10.98 -0.01
CA ALA A 109 -1.51 -12.27 0.64
C ALA A 109 -1.83 -13.42 -0.34
N TYR A 110 -2.29 -13.12 -1.54
CA TYR A 110 -2.62 -14.15 -2.53
C TYR A 110 -1.41 -14.84 -3.16
N LEU A 111 -0.18 -14.29 -3.08
CA LEU A 111 0.98 -14.91 -3.73
C LEU A 111 1.55 -16.01 -2.84
N HIS A 112 1.90 -17.15 -3.44
CA HIS A 112 2.53 -18.27 -2.74
C HIS A 112 3.87 -17.88 -2.10
N ARG A 113 4.59 -16.92 -2.71
CA ARG A 113 5.87 -16.40 -2.21
C ARG A 113 5.76 -15.47 -0.98
N SER A 114 4.57 -15.04 -0.59
CA SER A 114 4.43 -14.01 0.44
C SER A 114 4.84 -14.46 1.84
N ASP A 115 4.71 -15.73 2.20
CA ASP A 115 5.17 -16.24 3.51
C ASP A 115 6.70 -16.14 3.67
N PRO A 116 7.53 -16.68 2.75
CA PRO A 116 8.97 -16.50 2.86
C PRO A 116 9.39 -15.02 2.78
N ASP A 117 8.77 -14.22 1.91
CA ASP A 117 9.07 -12.77 1.83
C ASP A 117 8.77 -12.05 3.16
N VAL A 118 7.65 -12.36 3.83
CA VAL A 118 7.33 -11.81 5.16
C VAL A 118 8.34 -12.27 6.22
N ARG A 119 8.76 -13.53 6.20
CA ARG A 119 9.79 -14.04 7.14
C ARG A 119 11.14 -13.35 6.98
N ASP A 120 11.46 -12.84 5.80
CA ASP A 120 12.63 -11.98 5.63
C ASP A 120 12.39 -10.55 6.10
N LEU A 121 11.20 -10.01 5.88
CA LEU A 121 10.84 -8.65 6.31
C LEU A 121 10.79 -8.51 7.84
N VAL A 122 10.38 -9.55 8.57
CA VAL A 122 10.38 -9.49 10.04
C VAL A 122 11.78 -9.34 10.63
N LYS A 123 12.82 -9.87 9.97
CA LYS A 123 14.23 -9.70 10.39
C LYS A 123 14.68 -8.24 10.32
N LEU A 124 13.98 -7.42 9.54
CA LEU A 124 14.25 -6.00 9.37
C LEU A 124 13.36 -5.11 10.26
N GLY A 125 12.46 -5.70 11.07
CA GLY A 125 11.44 -4.95 11.81
C GLY A 125 10.58 -4.08 10.89
N ALA A 126 10.25 -4.60 9.70
CA ALA A 126 9.69 -3.81 8.61
C ALA A 126 8.35 -3.14 8.96
N ASN A 127 8.08 -2.02 8.28
CA ASN A 127 6.74 -1.46 8.19
C ASN A 127 6.05 -2.03 6.94
N VAL A 128 5.01 -2.85 7.10
CA VAL A 128 4.37 -3.59 6.00
C VAL A 128 2.90 -3.23 5.89
N ARG A 129 2.45 -2.85 4.69
CA ARG A 129 1.03 -2.82 4.34
C ARG A 129 0.69 -4.19 3.77
N LEU A 130 -0.23 -4.90 4.41
CA LEU A 130 -0.71 -6.21 3.96
C LEU A 130 -2.05 -6.04 3.25
N CYS A 131 -2.13 -6.46 1.99
CA CYS A 131 -3.36 -6.47 1.20
C CYS A 131 -3.62 -7.88 0.65
N LYS A 132 -4.78 -8.12 0.03
CA LYS A 132 -5.04 -9.40 -0.63
C LYS A 132 -4.18 -9.60 -1.88
N GLY A 133 -4.00 -8.55 -2.68
CA GLY A 133 -3.57 -8.65 -4.08
C GLY A 133 -4.73 -8.31 -5.00
N ILE A 134 -4.42 -7.65 -6.12
CA ILE A 134 -5.43 -7.07 -7.04
C ILE A 134 -5.11 -7.35 -8.53
N TYR A 135 -3.90 -7.82 -8.82
CA TYR A 135 -3.48 -8.13 -10.18
C TYR A 135 -4.01 -9.52 -10.56
N ARG A 136 -4.12 -9.77 -11.86
CA ARG A 136 -4.53 -11.08 -12.35
C ARG A 136 -3.28 -11.94 -12.53
N GLU A 137 -3.07 -12.84 -11.59
CA GLU A 137 -1.91 -13.73 -11.55
C GLU A 137 -2.31 -15.18 -11.81
N SER A 138 -1.37 -15.95 -12.33
CA SER A 138 -1.57 -17.37 -12.64
C SER A 138 -1.75 -18.23 -11.37
N PRO A 139 -2.57 -19.30 -11.38
CA PRO A 139 -2.75 -20.17 -10.22
C PRO A 139 -1.45 -20.85 -9.74
N GLU A 140 -0.44 -20.96 -10.59
CA GLU A 140 0.89 -21.49 -10.24
C GLU A 140 1.60 -20.64 -9.19
N ILE A 141 1.32 -19.33 -9.16
CA ILE A 141 2.00 -18.36 -8.30
C ILE A 141 1.07 -17.69 -7.28
N ALA A 142 -0.24 -17.82 -7.45
CA ALA A 142 -1.23 -17.15 -6.62
C ALA A 142 -2.46 -18.01 -6.31
N TYR A 143 -2.89 -17.98 -5.04
CA TYR A 143 -4.18 -18.51 -4.60
C TYR A 143 -5.32 -17.82 -5.35
N GLN A 144 -6.26 -18.62 -5.84
CA GLN A 144 -7.45 -18.14 -6.55
C GLN A 144 -8.70 -18.22 -5.67
N ASP A 145 -8.72 -19.16 -4.71
CA ASP A 145 -9.83 -19.29 -3.78
C ASP A 145 -9.83 -18.17 -2.74
N ARG A 146 -11.02 -17.62 -2.49
CA ARG A 146 -11.19 -16.49 -1.57
C ARG A 146 -10.80 -16.87 -0.15
N ASP A 147 -11.12 -18.07 0.30
CA ASP A 147 -10.88 -18.49 1.68
C ASP A 147 -9.41 -18.91 1.87
N GLU A 148 -8.74 -19.43 0.84
CA GLU A 148 -7.26 -19.55 0.80
C GLU A 148 -6.57 -18.20 0.96
N ILE A 149 -6.98 -17.18 0.19
CA ILE A 149 -6.42 -15.82 0.29
C ILE A 149 -6.64 -15.25 1.70
N ARG A 150 -7.83 -15.46 2.29
CA ARG A 150 -8.12 -15.02 3.67
C ARG A 150 -7.25 -15.74 4.71
N ARG A 151 -7.06 -17.06 4.56
CA ARG A 151 -6.16 -17.84 5.43
C ARG A 151 -4.73 -17.34 5.35
N SER A 152 -4.23 -17.12 4.13
CA SER A 152 -2.89 -16.55 3.91
C SER A 152 -2.77 -15.16 4.55
N PHE A 153 -3.75 -14.27 4.34
CA PHE A 153 -3.76 -12.94 4.94
C PHE A 153 -3.66 -13.01 6.48
N GLY A 154 -4.47 -13.85 7.12
CA GLY A 154 -4.43 -14.03 8.57
C GLY A 154 -3.11 -14.59 9.08
N LEU A 155 -2.50 -15.54 8.34
CA LEU A 155 -1.18 -16.10 8.66
C LEU A 155 -0.08 -15.04 8.59
N LEU A 156 -0.01 -14.30 7.49
CA LEU A 156 1.02 -13.27 7.29
C LEU A 156 0.88 -12.13 8.30
N MET A 157 -0.35 -11.70 8.58
CA MET A 157 -0.64 -10.69 9.60
C MET A 157 -0.15 -11.14 10.99
N ARG A 158 -0.40 -12.41 11.35
CA ARG A 158 0.08 -13.01 12.60
C ARG A 158 1.59 -12.95 12.69
N VAL A 159 2.28 -13.43 11.66
CA VAL A 159 3.76 -13.46 11.64
C VAL A 159 4.33 -12.05 11.81
N LEU A 160 3.79 -11.06 11.09
CA LEU A 160 4.22 -9.66 11.21
C LEU A 160 3.99 -9.11 12.63
N MET A 161 2.81 -9.33 13.21
CA MET A 161 2.46 -8.83 14.54
C MET A 161 3.26 -9.47 15.66
N GLU A 162 3.42 -10.80 15.64
CA GLU A 162 4.16 -11.55 16.67
C GLU A 162 5.67 -11.20 16.67
N HIS A 163 6.21 -10.76 15.54
CA HIS A 163 7.60 -10.30 15.42
C HIS A 163 7.73 -8.77 15.54
N GLY A 164 6.68 -8.10 16.02
CA GLY A 164 6.71 -6.69 16.33
C GLY A 164 6.91 -5.79 15.11
N CYS A 165 6.53 -6.19 13.89
CA CYS A 165 6.50 -5.28 12.73
C CYS A 165 5.37 -4.25 12.87
N TYR A 166 5.43 -3.16 12.09
CA TYR A 166 4.25 -2.30 11.92
C TYR A 166 3.37 -2.86 10.80
N VAL A 167 2.06 -3.00 11.05
CA VAL A 167 1.12 -3.60 10.08
C VAL A 167 0.04 -2.62 9.65
N GLY A 168 0.07 -2.22 8.38
CA GLY A 168 -1.07 -1.59 7.71
C GLY A 168 -2.03 -2.66 7.18
N ILE A 169 -3.16 -2.84 7.85
CA ILE A 169 -4.17 -3.85 7.52
C ILE A 169 -5.07 -3.29 6.40
N ALA A 170 -4.67 -3.51 5.14
CA ALA A 170 -5.34 -2.95 3.97
C ALA A 170 -6.41 -3.90 3.41
N THR A 171 -7.64 -3.75 3.89
CA THR A 171 -8.78 -4.58 3.48
C THR A 171 -10.11 -3.88 3.68
N HIS A 172 -11.09 -4.20 2.82
CA HIS A 172 -12.51 -3.85 2.96
C HIS A 172 -13.39 -5.06 3.26
N ASP A 173 -12.77 -6.22 3.49
CA ASP A 173 -13.45 -7.46 3.80
C ASP A 173 -13.77 -7.51 5.30
N GLU A 174 -15.06 -7.42 5.64
CA GLU A 174 -15.56 -7.45 7.02
C GLU A 174 -15.06 -8.67 7.79
N TYR A 175 -15.00 -9.84 7.15
CA TYR A 175 -14.45 -11.05 7.78
C TYR A 175 -12.98 -10.85 8.20
N LEU A 176 -12.16 -10.22 7.35
CA LEU A 176 -10.76 -9.96 7.68
C LEU A 176 -10.62 -8.85 8.72
N VAL A 177 -11.52 -7.87 8.76
CA VAL A 177 -11.54 -6.86 9.82
C VAL A 177 -11.83 -7.51 11.17
N ASP A 178 -12.85 -8.36 11.25
CA ASP A 178 -13.20 -9.08 12.48
C ASP A 178 -12.06 -10.01 12.94
N LYS A 179 -11.48 -10.77 12.00
CA LYS A 179 -10.29 -11.59 12.28
C LYS A 179 -9.08 -10.78 12.69
N SER A 180 -8.96 -9.54 12.23
CA SER A 180 -7.91 -8.64 12.69
C SER A 180 -8.09 -8.25 14.15
N TYR A 181 -9.32 -7.95 14.59
CA TYR A 181 -9.58 -7.66 16.00
C TYR A 181 -9.23 -8.85 16.91
N GLU A 182 -9.67 -10.05 16.55
CA GLU A 182 -9.33 -11.28 17.28
C GLU A 182 -7.81 -11.46 17.38
N LEU A 183 -7.10 -11.24 16.27
CA LEU A 183 -5.66 -11.45 16.23
C LEU A 183 -4.91 -10.40 17.05
N ILE A 184 -5.26 -9.12 16.91
CA ILE A 184 -4.68 -8.01 17.69
C ILE A 184 -4.81 -8.28 19.18
N GLN A 185 -5.97 -8.74 19.63
CA GLN A 185 -6.20 -9.11 21.03
C GLN A 185 -5.33 -10.31 21.43
N LYS A 186 -5.28 -11.36 20.60
CA LYS A 186 -4.52 -12.58 20.87
C LYS A 186 -3.01 -12.34 20.95
N THR A 187 -2.47 -11.48 20.09
CA THR A 187 -1.05 -11.15 20.05
C THR A 187 -0.67 -10.01 21.01
N GLY A 188 -1.65 -9.35 21.64
CA GLY A 188 -1.41 -8.19 22.50
C GLY A 188 -0.79 -7.01 21.75
N THR A 189 -1.04 -6.88 20.45
CA THR A 189 -0.37 -5.87 19.61
C THR A 189 -0.85 -4.47 19.99
N GLU A 190 0.10 -3.59 20.32
CA GLU A 190 -0.19 -2.21 20.68
C GLU A 190 -0.84 -1.43 19.52
N LYS A 191 -1.74 -0.49 19.86
CA LYS A 191 -2.39 0.41 18.88
C LYS A 191 -1.40 1.29 18.09
N SER A 192 -0.16 1.42 18.56
CA SER A 192 0.94 2.12 17.90
C SER A 192 1.57 1.30 16.75
N ARG A 193 1.37 -0.03 16.74
CA ARG A 193 2.02 -0.98 15.81
C ARG A 193 1.14 -1.42 14.64
N TYR A 194 -0.07 -0.89 14.52
CA TYR A 194 -0.92 -1.16 13.37
C TYR A 194 -1.87 0.00 13.05
N GLU A 195 -2.44 -0.06 11.86
CA GLU A 195 -3.61 0.72 11.48
C GLU A 195 -4.42 -0.07 10.43
N PHE A 196 -5.72 0.18 10.36
CA PHE A 196 -6.54 -0.26 9.24
C PHE A 196 -6.37 0.70 8.07
N GLN A 197 -6.45 0.18 6.85
CA GLN A 197 -6.28 0.98 5.64
C GLN A 197 -7.37 0.66 4.62
N MET A 198 -8.01 1.69 4.08
CA MET A 198 -9.13 1.54 3.14
C MET A 198 -9.08 2.62 2.07
N LEU A 199 -9.49 2.27 0.84
CA LEU A 199 -9.70 3.22 -0.26
C LEU A 199 -10.77 4.26 0.08
N LEU A 200 -10.56 5.49 -0.39
CA LEU A 200 -11.55 6.56 -0.36
C LEU A 200 -12.86 6.13 -1.05
N GLY A 201 -14.00 6.49 -0.44
CA GLY A 201 -15.35 6.22 -0.97
C GLY A 201 -15.85 4.78 -0.81
N VAL A 202 -15.06 3.86 -0.22
CA VAL A 202 -15.43 2.44 -0.11
C VAL A 202 -15.78 2.08 1.32
N ARG A 203 -16.95 1.43 1.51
CA ARG A 203 -17.43 0.85 2.79
C ARG A 203 -17.36 1.85 3.96
N GLU A 204 -17.94 3.04 3.78
CA GLU A 204 -17.81 4.14 4.75
C GLU A 204 -18.32 3.78 6.15
N GLN A 205 -19.39 3.00 6.23
CA GLN A 205 -19.92 2.49 7.50
C GLN A 205 -18.92 1.60 8.24
N LEU A 206 -18.16 0.76 7.51
CA LEU A 206 -17.11 -0.06 8.11
C LEU A 206 -15.92 0.79 8.59
N ARG A 207 -15.59 1.87 7.88
CA ARG A 207 -14.57 2.83 8.36
C ARG A 207 -15.02 3.47 9.67
N ALA A 208 -16.28 3.92 9.73
CA ALA A 208 -16.86 4.51 10.92
C ALA A 208 -16.88 3.53 12.10
N SER A 209 -17.19 2.26 11.87
CA SER A 209 -17.17 1.24 12.94
C SER A 209 -15.76 0.98 13.47
N ILE A 210 -14.75 0.87 12.60
CA ILE A 210 -13.33 0.70 13.00
C ILE A 210 -12.85 1.88 13.85
N VAL A 211 -13.15 3.11 13.42
CA VAL A 211 -12.77 4.32 14.15
C VAL A 211 -13.55 4.43 15.47
N GLY A 212 -14.84 4.10 15.46
CA GLY A 212 -15.70 4.08 16.66
C GLY A 212 -15.25 3.05 17.70
N ALA A 213 -14.69 1.92 17.26
CA ALA A 213 -14.02 0.95 18.12
C ALA A 213 -12.62 1.41 18.62
N GLY A 214 -12.18 2.62 18.26
CA GLY A 214 -10.96 3.25 18.74
C GLY A 214 -9.69 2.74 18.07
N HIS A 215 -9.78 2.20 16.85
CA HIS A 215 -8.62 1.79 16.04
C HIS A 215 -8.21 2.89 15.06
N ARG A 216 -6.91 2.97 14.76
CA ARG A 216 -6.39 3.89 13.75
C ARG A 216 -6.84 3.44 12.36
N LEU A 217 -7.24 4.39 11.54
CA LEU A 217 -7.61 4.15 10.15
C LEU A 217 -6.97 5.20 9.23
N ARG A 218 -6.32 4.72 8.16
CA ARG A 218 -5.77 5.52 7.07
C ARG A 218 -6.58 5.33 5.79
N VAL A 219 -6.99 6.43 5.17
CA VAL A 219 -7.69 6.41 3.89
C VAL A 219 -6.70 6.57 2.74
N TYR A 220 -6.77 5.70 1.74
CA TYR A 220 -5.99 5.78 0.53
C TYR A 220 -6.70 6.67 -0.48
N VAL A 221 -6.08 7.80 -0.81
CA VAL A 221 -6.63 8.89 -1.62
C VAL A 221 -5.84 8.96 -2.93
N PRO A 222 -6.37 8.35 -4.01
CA PRO A 222 -5.81 8.55 -5.33
C PRO A 222 -6.13 9.96 -5.83
N TYR A 223 -5.19 10.61 -6.51
CA TYR A 223 -5.38 11.90 -7.16
C TYR A 223 -4.47 12.03 -8.41
N GLY A 224 -4.64 13.13 -9.16
CA GLY A 224 -3.92 13.40 -10.41
C GLY A 224 -4.79 13.26 -11.65
N ASP A 225 -4.40 13.91 -12.74
CA ASP A 225 -5.24 14.11 -13.93
C ASP A 225 -5.69 12.81 -14.63
N GLN A 226 -4.92 11.74 -14.47
CA GLN A 226 -5.20 10.43 -15.08
C GLN A 226 -6.11 9.52 -14.25
N TRP A 227 -6.64 10.01 -13.12
CA TRP A 227 -7.42 9.20 -12.19
C TRP A 227 -8.58 8.46 -12.86
N TYR A 228 -9.30 9.16 -13.75
CA TYR A 228 -10.46 8.60 -14.43
C TYR A 228 -10.09 7.46 -15.38
N ALA A 229 -9.04 7.63 -16.20
CA ALA A 229 -8.58 6.61 -17.14
C ALA A 229 -7.99 5.38 -16.43
N TYR A 230 -7.25 5.60 -15.33
CA TYR A 230 -6.72 4.54 -14.48
C TYR A 230 -7.85 3.72 -13.83
N SER A 231 -8.83 4.39 -13.21
CA SER A 231 -10.00 3.73 -12.64
C SER A 231 -10.73 2.91 -13.71
N VAL A 232 -11.04 3.49 -14.88
CA VAL A 232 -11.74 2.78 -15.97
C VAL A 232 -11.00 1.55 -16.51
N ARG A 233 -9.66 1.56 -16.58
CA ARG A 233 -8.89 0.40 -17.04
C ARG A 233 -8.89 -0.74 -16.03
N ARG A 234 -8.64 -0.44 -14.75
CA ARG A 234 -8.73 -1.40 -13.63
C ARG A 234 -10.12 -2.04 -13.53
N LEU A 235 -11.18 -1.27 -13.83
CA LEU A 235 -12.56 -1.75 -13.92
C LEU A 235 -12.76 -2.77 -15.06
N LYS A 236 -12.12 -2.54 -16.22
CA LYS A 236 -12.19 -3.44 -17.38
C LYS A 236 -11.35 -4.71 -17.20
N GLU A 237 -10.20 -4.61 -16.56
CA GLU A 237 -9.27 -5.74 -16.35
C GLU A 237 -9.72 -6.70 -15.24
N ASN A 238 -10.54 -6.24 -14.29
CA ASN A 238 -11.11 -7.09 -13.24
C ASN A 238 -12.57 -6.70 -12.91
N PRO A 239 -13.58 -7.27 -13.61
CA PRO A 239 -15.00 -6.93 -13.45
C PRO A 239 -15.54 -7.14 -12.03
N GLN A 240 -14.89 -7.96 -11.21
CA GLN A 240 -15.27 -8.17 -9.81
C GLN A 240 -14.86 -7.00 -8.89
N ILE A 241 -13.79 -6.28 -9.23
CA ILE A 241 -13.41 -5.01 -8.59
C ILE A 241 -14.35 -3.88 -9.06
N ALA A 242 -14.96 -4.04 -10.24
CA ALA A 242 -15.77 -3.01 -10.86
C ALA A 242 -17.06 -2.65 -10.13
N GLY A 243 -17.71 -3.63 -9.50
CA GLY A 243 -18.89 -3.38 -8.70
C GLY A 243 -18.65 -2.48 -7.47
N TYR A 244 -17.42 -2.42 -6.96
CA TYR A 244 -17.11 -1.66 -5.74
C TYR A 244 -16.61 -0.24 -6.02
N VAL A 245 -15.78 -0.05 -7.05
CA VAL A 245 -15.23 1.27 -7.40
C VAL A 245 -16.21 2.12 -8.22
N VAL A 246 -16.97 1.53 -9.16
CA VAL A 246 -17.99 2.26 -9.94
C VAL A 246 -19.18 2.65 -9.06
N LYS A 247 -19.60 1.78 -8.14
CA LYS A 247 -20.72 2.08 -7.25
C LYS A 247 -20.35 3.18 -6.25
N ALA A 248 -19.13 3.17 -5.69
CA ALA A 248 -18.63 4.23 -4.82
C ALA A 248 -18.57 5.62 -5.50
N LEU A 249 -18.22 5.67 -6.79
CA LEU A 249 -18.20 6.91 -7.57
C LEU A 249 -19.61 7.39 -7.98
N LEU A 250 -20.57 6.49 -8.16
CA LEU A 250 -21.94 6.84 -8.57
C LEU A 250 -22.90 7.09 -7.39
N THR A 251 -22.64 6.56 -6.20
CA THR A 251 -23.49 6.78 -5.01
C THR A 251 -22.99 7.87 -4.06
N GLY A 252 -21.80 8.45 -4.30
CA GLY A 252 -21.28 9.60 -3.54
C GLY A 252 -22.00 10.92 -3.79
N ASN A 253 -23.16 10.91 -4.47
CA ASN A 253 -23.92 12.10 -4.83
C ASN A 253 -25.44 11.95 -4.62
N ASN A 254 -25.89 11.13 -3.68
CA ASN A 254 -27.27 11.23 -3.17
C ASN A 254 -27.42 10.65 -1.75
N SER A 255 -27.70 11.55 -0.80
CA SER A 255 -28.20 11.39 0.58
C SER A 255 -27.17 11.10 1.67
#